data_AF-A0A3L7T4F0-F1
#
_entry.id   AF-A0A3L7T4F0-F1
#
_cell.length_a   1.000
_cell.length_b   1.000
_cell.length_c   1.000
_cell.angle_alpha   90.00
_cell.angle_beta   90.00
_cell.angle_gamma   90.00
#
_symmetry.space_group_name_H-M   'P 1'
#
loop_
_entity.id
_entity.type
_entity.pdbx_description
1 polymer ?
#
loop_
_entity_poly.entity_id
_entity_poly.type
_entity_poly.pdbx_seq_one_letter_code
_entity_poly.pdbx_strand_id
1 'polypeptide(L)'
;MLDTRATRATRATPRLHLAYGAKKADKPLMSRRQDDRAILSPLVADLSRRFSDFDARWRRQIDPQTLRSLRRKLDEAGIRLASSACTPAELDRARSIAAEMMVAARLLEEGCEIEHEVQTPTGKHVDFRARKDGAVLCVHVKRAPHSTLHDAPIVIPNAWRALESIERAMVIALSVTKNLRGRALQTALTEANEFALQASVGDEITFRDAESRTAARLRVIAPSTGRAIELVADLSSSFDDHVPRFQSTLRKAFAQFMPRSENLIVVCGSTGGIEAFATALLGSQIERWDKRPRMGELVAYGRGGDGFWAGSMRNQSRLASYWALALDSGPLLFLRERGTRTSTARAVQMARDVFA
;
A
#
# COMPACT_ATOMS: atom_id res chain seq x y z
N MET A 1 69.65 -44.75 49.15
CA MET A 1 68.40 -44.05 49.52
C MET A 1 68.35 -42.74 48.76
N LEU A 2 67.62 -42.78 47.65
CA LEU A 2 67.22 -41.78 46.65
C LEU A 2 66.05 -42.53 45.95
N ASP A 3 64.97 -41.98 45.42
CA ASP A 3 64.38 -40.66 45.35
C ASP A 3 63.03 -40.86 44.60
N THR A 4 62.14 -39.86 44.65
CA THR A 4 61.14 -39.48 43.63
C THR A 4 60.14 -40.51 43.03
N ARG A 5 58.82 -40.28 43.22
CA ARG A 5 57.90 -39.56 42.28
C ARG A 5 56.42 -39.84 42.54
N ALA A 6 55.63 -38.78 42.36
CA ALA A 6 54.20 -38.67 42.64
C ALA A 6 53.29 -39.16 41.51
N THR A 7 52.10 -39.62 41.92
CA THR A 7 50.95 -40.13 41.17
C THR A 7 50.06 -39.00 40.63
N ARG A 8 49.72 -39.01 39.34
CA ARG A 8 48.35 -38.69 38.86
C ARG A 8 48.13 -39.05 37.39
N ALA A 9 47.05 -39.78 37.15
CA ALA A 9 46.66 -40.33 35.88
C ALA A 9 46.18 -39.27 34.86
N THR A 10 46.72 -39.35 33.65
CA THR A 10 46.21 -38.75 32.42
C THR A 10 45.30 -39.75 31.70
N ARG A 11 44.12 -39.30 31.26
CA ARG A 11 43.23 -40.08 30.38
C ARG A 11 42.90 -39.20 29.16
N ALA A 12 43.40 -39.59 27.99
CA ALA A 12 43.08 -39.00 26.70
C ALA A 12 42.11 -39.91 25.93
N THR A 13 40.99 -39.31 25.50
CA THR A 13 40.07 -39.62 24.37
C THR A 13 39.83 -41.05 23.88
N PRO A 14 38.54 -41.35 23.66
CA PRO A 14 38.04 -41.79 22.36
C PRO A 14 37.03 -40.79 21.76
N ARG A 15 37.12 -40.59 20.43
CA ARG A 15 36.15 -39.88 19.59
C ARG A 15 34.86 -40.70 19.48
N LEU A 16 33.72 -40.11 19.82
CA LEU A 16 32.39 -40.59 19.45
C LEU A 16 31.53 -39.40 19.00
N HIS A 17 31.07 -39.50 17.76
CA HIS A 17 30.08 -38.62 17.14
C HIS A 17 28.81 -38.56 17.99
N LEU A 18 28.42 -37.36 18.44
CA LEU A 18 27.10 -37.08 18.99
C LEU A 18 26.40 -36.08 18.06
N ALA A 19 25.45 -36.62 17.29
CA ALA A 19 24.52 -35.88 16.48
C ALA A 19 23.65 -34.99 17.40
N TYR A 20 23.94 -33.68 17.42
CA TYR A 20 22.98 -32.70 17.90
C TYR A 20 21.98 -32.43 16.78
N GLY A 21 20.79 -33.04 16.91
CA GLY A 21 19.63 -32.69 16.12
C GLY A 21 19.26 -31.23 16.37
N ALA A 22 19.69 -30.35 15.47
CA ALA A 22 19.14 -29.01 15.38
C ALA A 22 17.65 -29.14 15.02
N LYS A 23 16.77 -28.97 16.02
CA LYS A 23 15.35 -28.67 15.75
C LYS A 23 15.32 -27.39 14.92
N LYS A 24 15.04 -27.53 13.62
CA LYS A 24 14.64 -26.42 12.76
C LYS A 24 13.53 -25.66 13.49
N ALA A 25 13.79 -24.41 13.84
CA ALA A 25 12.73 -23.50 14.23
C ALA A 25 11.75 -23.41 13.05
N ASP A 26 10.51 -23.80 13.28
CA ASP A 26 9.45 -23.71 12.29
C ASP A 26 9.27 -22.26 11.85
N LYS A 27 9.14 -22.10 10.53
CA LYS A 27 9.09 -20.81 9.84
C LYS A 27 7.78 -20.07 10.17
N PRO A 28 7.80 -18.77 10.48
CA PRO A 28 6.58 -17.96 10.63
C PRO A 28 5.93 -17.57 9.28
N LEU A 29 6.14 -18.33 8.21
CA LEU A 29 5.66 -17.98 6.86
C LEU A 29 4.15 -18.24 6.64
N MET A 30 3.49 -18.98 7.55
CA MET A 30 2.11 -19.42 7.37
C MET A 30 1.05 -18.43 7.86
N SER A 31 1.33 -17.59 8.87
CA SER A 31 0.30 -16.72 9.46
C SER A 31 -0.17 -15.62 8.51
N ARG A 32 0.75 -14.91 7.84
CA ARG A 32 0.44 -13.76 6.96
C ARG A 32 -0.36 -14.13 5.70
N ARG A 33 -0.17 -15.35 5.20
CA ARG A 33 -0.89 -15.85 4.00
C ARG A 33 -2.35 -16.17 4.33
N GLN A 34 -2.61 -16.55 5.57
CA GLN A 34 -3.95 -16.76 6.08
C GLN A 34 -4.68 -15.41 6.19
N ASP A 35 -3.99 -14.33 6.57
CA ASP A 35 -4.54 -12.97 6.63
C ASP A 35 -4.92 -12.41 5.24
N ASP A 36 -4.02 -12.55 4.24
CA ASP A 36 -4.30 -12.08 2.87
C ASP A 36 -5.50 -12.80 2.23
N ARG A 37 -5.59 -14.12 2.44
CA ARG A 37 -6.72 -14.92 1.98
C ARG A 37 -8.00 -14.57 2.73
N ALA A 38 -7.91 -14.29 4.03
CA ALA A 38 -9.05 -13.87 4.84
C ALA A 38 -9.64 -12.53 4.40
N ILE A 39 -8.83 -11.61 3.87
CA ILE A 39 -9.31 -10.35 3.29
C ILE A 39 -9.85 -10.55 1.86
N LEU A 40 -9.12 -11.30 1.03
CA LEU A 40 -9.44 -11.41 -0.40
C LEU A 40 -10.63 -12.34 -0.69
N SER A 41 -10.83 -13.40 0.10
CA SER A 41 -11.90 -14.37 -0.15
C SER A 41 -13.31 -13.76 -0.01
N PRO A 42 -13.62 -12.99 1.06
CA PRO A 42 -14.90 -12.29 1.17
C PRO A 42 -15.12 -11.28 0.04
N LEU A 43 -14.08 -10.55 -0.36
CA LEU A 43 -14.16 -9.60 -1.47
C LEU A 43 -14.49 -10.30 -2.80
N VAL A 44 -13.80 -11.39 -3.12
CA VAL A 44 -14.05 -12.16 -4.34
C VAL A 44 -15.46 -12.77 -4.33
N ALA A 45 -15.91 -13.28 -3.18
CA ALA A 45 -17.27 -13.80 -3.03
C ALA A 45 -18.34 -12.69 -3.21
N ASP A 46 -18.12 -11.50 -2.66
CA ASP A 46 -19.01 -10.36 -2.85
C ASP A 46 -19.08 -9.93 -4.31
N LEU A 47 -17.93 -9.81 -4.98
CA LEU A 47 -17.89 -9.50 -6.41
C LEU A 47 -18.62 -10.57 -7.22
N SER A 48 -18.39 -11.86 -6.95
CA SER A 48 -19.13 -12.94 -7.62
C SER A 48 -20.63 -12.81 -7.37
N ARG A 49 -21.08 -12.43 -6.18
CA ARG A 49 -22.51 -12.19 -5.96
C ARG A 49 -23.02 -11.01 -6.80
N ARG A 50 -22.33 -9.87 -6.80
CA ARG A 50 -22.74 -8.68 -7.58
C ARG A 50 -22.83 -8.97 -9.09
N PHE A 51 -21.85 -9.66 -9.65
CA PHE A 51 -21.86 -10.07 -11.06
C PHE A 51 -23.02 -11.01 -11.39
N SER A 52 -23.56 -11.76 -10.42
CA SER A 52 -24.76 -12.59 -10.62
C SER A 52 -26.01 -11.74 -10.54
N ASP A 53 -26.13 -10.93 -9.48
CA ASP A 53 -27.34 -10.16 -9.17
C ASP A 53 -27.65 -9.11 -10.25
N PHE A 54 -26.61 -8.54 -10.87
CA PHE A 54 -26.74 -7.49 -11.87
C PHE A 54 -26.50 -7.94 -13.33
N ASP A 55 -26.33 -9.24 -13.61
CA ASP A 55 -26.00 -9.76 -14.95
C ASP A 55 -26.93 -9.22 -16.04
N ALA A 56 -28.25 -9.27 -15.82
CA ALA A 56 -29.24 -8.84 -16.80
C ALA A 56 -29.13 -7.35 -17.14
N ARG A 57 -28.78 -6.51 -16.14
CA ARG A 57 -28.57 -5.07 -16.33
C ARG A 57 -27.25 -4.82 -17.05
N TRP A 58 -26.16 -5.45 -16.61
CA TRP A 58 -24.81 -5.20 -17.13
C TRP A 58 -24.62 -5.70 -18.56
N ARG A 59 -25.37 -6.71 -19.01
CA ARG A 59 -25.38 -7.13 -20.44
C ARG A 59 -25.78 -6.02 -21.43
N ARG A 60 -26.40 -4.94 -20.95
CA ARG A 60 -26.72 -3.76 -21.77
C ARG A 60 -25.58 -2.74 -21.84
N GLN A 61 -24.56 -2.89 -21.00
CA GLN A 61 -23.48 -1.93 -20.79
C GLN A 61 -22.11 -2.48 -21.22
N ILE A 62 -21.98 -3.81 -21.30
CA ILE A 62 -20.77 -4.49 -21.78
C ILE A 62 -21.17 -5.63 -22.71
N ASP A 63 -20.30 -5.93 -23.67
CA ASP A 63 -20.46 -7.11 -24.52
C ASP A 63 -20.72 -8.38 -23.68
N PRO A 64 -21.80 -9.14 -23.95
CA PRO A 64 -22.17 -10.31 -23.13
C PRO A 64 -21.10 -11.40 -23.07
N GLN A 65 -20.30 -11.58 -24.12
CA GLN A 65 -19.21 -12.56 -24.10
C GLN A 65 -18.08 -12.11 -23.18
N THR A 66 -17.75 -10.83 -23.20
CA THR A 66 -16.80 -10.19 -22.29
C THR A 66 -17.27 -10.32 -20.84
N LEU A 67 -18.54 -10.00 -20.54
CA LEU A 67 -19.10 -10.15 -19.19
C LEU A 67 -18.99 -11.58 -18.66
N ARG A 68 -19.33 -12.58 -19.49
CA ARG A 68 -19.14 -14.00 -19.15
C ARG A 68 -17.68 -14.37 -18.90
N SER A 69 -16.77 -13.83 -19.70
CA SER A 69 -15.32 -14.07 -19.53
C SER A 69 -14.81 -13.50 -18.22
N LEU A 70 -15.19 -12.27 -17.88
CA LEU A 70 -14.85 -11.62 -16.61
C LEU A 70 -15.39 -12.43 -15.42
N ARG A 71 -16.66 -12.85 -15.51
CA ARG A 71 -17.27 -13.69 -14.49
C ARG A 71 -16.54 -15.01 -14.29
N ARG A 72 -16.20 -15.70 -15.38
CA ARG A 72 -15.43 -16.95 -15.31
C ARG A 72 -14.08 -16.75 -14.63
N LYS A 73 -13.33 -15.70 -14.98
CA LYS A 73 -12.05 -15.37 -14.31
C LYS A 73 -12.25 -15.20 -12.79
N LEU A 74 -13.30 -14.51 -12.39
CA LEU A 74 -13.62 -14.26 -10.98
C LEU A 74 -13.99 -15.53 -10.22
N ASP A 75 -14.84 -16.39 -10.79
CA ASP A 75 -15.23 -17.65 -10.18
C ASP A 75 -14.03 -18.61 -10.06
N GLU A 76 -13.19 -18.68 -11.10
CA GLU A 76 -11.93 -19.44 -11.05
C GLU A 76 -11.02 -18.95 -9.92
N ALA A 77 -10.90 -17.63 -9.73
CA ALA A 77 -10.16 -17.05 -8.62
C ALA A 77 -10.76 -17.47 -7.27
N GLY A 78 -12.09 -17.44 -7.13
CA GLY A 78 -12.80 -17.89 -5.93
C GLY A 78 -12.53 -19.35 -5.59
N ILE A 79 -12.60 -20.26 -6.58
CA ILE A 79 -12.31 -21.69 -6.41
C ILE A 79 -10.86 -21.89 -5.95
N ARG A 80 -9.91 -21.19 -6.58
CA ARG A 80 -8.49 -21.28 -6.19
C ARG A 80 -8.25 -20.76 -4.79
N LEU A 81 -8.86 -19.64 -4.42
CA LEU A 81 -8.79 -19.11 -3.08
C LEU A 81 -9.44 -20.03 -2.05
N ALA A 82 -10.47 -20.80 -2.38
CA ALA A 82 -11.08 -21.77 -1.46
C ALA A 82 -10.20 -23.03 -1.23
N SER A 83 -9.29 -23.36 -2.16
CA SER A 83 -8.41 -24.53 -2.04
C SER A 83 -7.41 -24.38 -0.90
N SER A 84 -7.21 -25.43 -0.09
CA SER A 84 -6.15 -25.51 0.91
C SER A 84 -4.73 -25.49 0.31
N ALA A 85 -4.61 -25.77 -0.99
CA ALA A 85 -3.35 -25.80 -1.74
C ALA A 85 -3.06 -24.52 -2.53
N CYS A 86 -3.77 -23.41 -2.29
CA CYS A 86 -3.58 -22.14 -3.01
C CYS A 86 -2.12 -21.66 -2.92
N THR A 87 -1.47 -21.55 -4.08
CA THR A 87 -0.08 -21.11 -4.20
C THR A 87 0.04 -19.58 -4.15
N PRO A 88 1.23 -19.03 -3.83
CA PRO A 88 1.45 -17.58 -3.85
C PRO A 88 1.16 -16.94 -5.22
N ALA A 89 1.45 -17.64 -6.32
CA ALA A 89 1.17 -17.15 -7.67
C ALA A 89 -0.34 -17.10 -7.96
N GLU A 90 -1.10 -18.08 -7.47
CA GLU A 90 -2.56 -18.08 -7.57
C GLU A 90 -3.18 -16.96 -6.72
N LEU A 91 -2.67 -16.73 -5.51
CA LEU A 91 -3.08 -15.59 -4.68
C LEU A 91 -2.82 -14.25 -5.37
N ASP A 92 -1.66 -14.08 -6.00
CA ASP A 92 -1.33 -12.88 -6.75
C ASP A 92 -2.21 -12.68 -7.99
N ARG A 93 -2.53 -13.78 -8.69
CA ARG A 93 -3.47 -13.74 -9.80
C ARG A 93 -4.87 -13.35 -9.34
N ALA A 94 -5.33 -13.91 -8.21
CA ALA A 94 -6.62 -13.56 -7.61
C ALA A 94 -6.69 -12.08 -7.24
N ARG A 95 -5.60 -11.47 -6.73
CA ARG A 95 -5.53 -10.02 -6.48
C ARG A 95 -5.69 -9.20 -7.76
N SER A 96 -5.03 -9.60 -8.85
CA SER A 96 -5.18 -8.89 -10.14
C SER A 96 -6.61 -8.97 -10.64
N ILE A 97 -7.21 -10.16 -10.58
CA ILE A 97 -8.60 -10.38 -10.98
C ILE A 97 -9.53 -9.55 -10.12
N ALA A 98 -9.39 -9.58 -8.79
CA ALA A 98 -10.21 -8.77 -7.89
C ALA A 98 -10.08 -7.26 -8.19
N ALA A 99 -8.86 -6.76 -8.43
CA ALA A 99 -8.62 -5.37 -8.80
C ALA A 99 -9.38 -4.95 -10.07
N GLU A 100 -9.27 -5.74 -11.15
CA GLU A 100 -9.99 -5.50 -12.40
C GLU A 100 -11.51 -5.59 -12.18
N MET A 101 -11.98 -6.57 -11.40
CA MET A 101 -13.41 -6.82 -11.19
C MET A 101 -14.06 -5.74 -10.32
N MET A 102 -13.35 -5.20 -9.33
CA MET A 102 -13.81 -4.05 -8.56
C MET A 102 -14.02 -2.83 -9.46
N VAL A 103 -13.05 -2.54 -10.32
CA VAL A 103 -13.13 -1.40 -11.25
C VAL A 103 -14.25 -1.62 -12.27
N ALA A 104 -14.36 -2.81 -12.86
CA ALA A 104 -15.43 -3.14 -13.80
C ALA A 104 -16.82 -3.01 -13.16
N ALA A 105 -17.02 -3.63 -11.99
CA ALA A 105 -18.29 -3.57 -11.26
C ALA A 105 -18.67 -2.11 -10.97
N ARG A 106 -17.74 -1.31 -10.45
CA ARG A 106 -17.99 0.10 -10.14
C ARG A 106 -18.40 0.93 -11.34
N LEU A 107 -17.71 0.76 -12.46
CA LEU A 107 -18.05 1.45 -13.71
C LEU A 107 -19.48 1.08 -14.17
N LEU A 108 -19.83 -0.21 -14.13
CA LEU A 108 -21.14 -0.72 -14.53
C LEU A 108 -22.27 -0.27 -13.58
N GLU A 109 -22.02 -0.33 -12.26
CA GLU A 109 -22.93 0.16 -11.21
C GLU A 109 -23.28 1.63 -11.43
N GLU A 110 -22.27 2.45 -11.75
CA GLU A 110 -22.39 3.87 -12.06
C GLU A 110 -22.96 4.15 -13.46
N GLY A 111 -23.40 3.13 -14.18
CA GLY A 111 -24.11 3.29 -15.44
C GLY A 111 -23.22 3.43 -16.68
N CYS A 112 -21.91 3.19 -16.56
CA CYS A 112 -21.01 3.30 -17.70
C CYS A 112 -21.17 2.11 -18.65
N GLU A 113 -21.12 2.38 -19.95
CA GLU A 113 -20.80 1.36 -20.94
C GLU A 113 -19.29 1.11 -20.93
N ILE A 114 -18.85 -0.14 -20.93
CA ILE A 114 -17.42 -0.46 -20.87
C ILE A 114 -17.00 -1.43 -21.99
N GLU A 115 -15.81 -1.17 -22.53
CA GLU A 115 -15.07 -2.11 -23.36
C GLU A 115 -13.80 -2.54 -22.61
N HIS A 116 -13.44 -3.81 -22.72
CA HIS A 116 -12.31 -4.42 -21.99
C HIS A 116 -11.11 -4.67 -22.91
N GLU A 117 -9.90 -4.47 -22.41
CA GLU A 117 -8.63 -4.72 -23.12
C GLU A 117 -8.52 -3.97 -24.47
N VAL A 118 -8.88 -2.69 -24.52
CA VAL A 118 -8.86 -1.88 -25.74
C VAL A 118 -7.43 -1.56 -26.16
N GLN A 119 -7.03 -1.98 -27.37
CA GLN A 119 -5.69 -1.74 -27.88
C GLN A 119 -5.42 -0.24 -28.12
N THR A 120 -4.25 0.23 -27.71
CA THR A 120 -3.75 1.58 -27.95
C THR A 120 -3.01 1.63 -29.29
N PRO A 121 -2.79 2.83 -29.88
CA PRO A 121 -1.98 2.98 -31.08
C PRO A 121 -0.53 2.46 -30.95
N THR A 122 -0.04 2.30 -29.72
CA THR A 122 1.31 1.77 -29.43
C THR A 122 1.35 0.25 -29.29
N GLY A 123 0.23 -0.44 -29.58
CA GLY A 123 0.09 -1.89 -29.42
C GLY A 123 0.02 -2.36 -27.96
N LYS A 124 -0.17 -1.43 -27.01
CA LYS A 124 -0.48 -1.75 -25.60
C LYS A 124 -2.00 -1.84 -25.44
N HIS A 125 -2.49 -2.08 -24.23
CA HIS A 125 -3.92 -2.12 -23.93
C HIS A 125 -4.28 -1.17 -22.80
N VAL A 126 -5.46 -0.57 -22.91
CA VAL A 126 -6.20 0.04 -21.80
C VAL A 126 -7.08 -1.05 -21.20
N ASP A 127 -7.08 -1.20 -19.88
CA ASP A 127 -7.84 -2.26 -19.22
C ASP A 127 -9.35 -2.07 -19.43
N PHE A 128 -9.86 -0.83 -19.26
CA PHE A 128 -11.23 -0.47 -19.61
C PHE A 128 -11.34 0.86 -20.36
N ARG A 129 -12.15 0.90 -21.41
CA ARG A 129 -12.66 2.14 -22.00
C ARG A 129 -14.11 2.31 -21.58
N ALA A 130 -14.35 3.25 -20.67
CA ALA A 130 -15.68 3.54 -20.14
C ALA A 130 -16.32 4.74 -20.85
N ARG A 131 -17.62 4.69 -21.09
CA ARG A 131 -18.42 5.77 -21.66
C ARG A 131 -19.69 6.02 -20.85
N LYS A 132 -20.03 7.29 -20.65
CA LYS A 132 -21.27 7.73 -20.00
C LYS A 132 -21.56 9.17 -20.42
N ASP A 133 -22.78 9.48 -20.85
CA ASP A 133 -23.22 10.84 -21.20
C ASP A 133 -22.29 11.59 -22.19
N GLY A 134 -21.75 10.86 -23.17
CA GLY A 134 -20.79 11.38 -24.16
C GLY A 134 -19.38 11.65 -23.62
N ALA A 135 -19.10 11.36 -22.35
CA ALA A 135 -17.76 11.30 -21.80
C ALA A 135 -17.09 9.96 -22.12
N VAL A 136 -15.76 9.97 -22.27
CA VAL A 136 -14.95 8.76 -22.44
C VAL A 136 -13.78 8.82 -21.47
N LEU A 137 -13.60 7.76 -20.69
CA LEU A 137 -12.52 7.60 -19.73
C LEU A 137 -11.77 6.29 -20.00
N CYS A 138 -10.47 6.38 -20.25
CA CYS A 138 -9.58 5.23 -20.40
C CYS A 138 -8.97 4.88 -19.04
N VAL A 139 -9.34 3.73 -18.48
CA VAL A 139 -8.97 3.30 -17.13
C VAL A 139 -7.87 2.23 -17.22
N HIS A 140 -6.76 2.50 -16.53
CA HIS A 140 -5.61 1.61 -16.40
C HIS A 140 -5.59 1.06 -14.98
N VAL A 141 -5.93 -0.21 -14.82
CA VAL A 141 -5.89 -0.93 -13.54
C VAL A 141 -4.49 -1.47 -13.32
N LYS A 142 -3.93 -1.18 -12.15
CA LYS A 142 -2.62 -1.68 -11.74
C LYS A 142 -2.70 -2.20 -10.32
N ARG A 143 -1.86 -3.18 -10.01
CA ARG A 143 -1.69 -3.58 -8.62
C ARG A 143 -0.69 -2.67 -7.94
N ALA A 144 -0.95 -2.38 -6.67
CA ALA A 144 0.07 -1.87 -5.77
C ALA A 144 1.25 -2.87 -5.76
N PRO A 145 2.50 -2.38 -5.70
CA PRO A 145 3.65 -3.24 -5.50
C PRO A 145 3.47 -4.14 -4.27
N HIS A 146 3.97 -5.37 -4.34
CA HIS A 146 3.91 -6.29 -3.20
C HIS A 146 4.50 -5.65 -1.97
N SER A 147 3.68 -5.62 -0.93
CA SER A 147 4.08 -5.38 0.45
C SER A 147 5.30 -6.24 0.80
N THR A 148 6.42 -5.58 1.11
CA THR A 148 7.60 -6.23 1.66
C THR A 148 7.27 -6.74 3.08
N LEU A 149 8.20 -7.42 3.76
CA LEU A 149 7.94 -8.39 4.83
C LEU A 149 7.18 -7.91 6.11
N HIS A 150 6.69 -6.66 6.22
CA HIS A 150 6.21 -6.10 7.49
C HIS A 150 4.78 -5.51 7.57
N ASP A 151 3.92 -5.68 6.57
CA ASP A 151 2.57 -5.09 6.59
C ASP A 151 1.54 -5.95 7.35
N ALA A 152 1.85 -6.39 8.58
CA ALA A 152 0.80 -6.78 9.51
C ALA A 152 -0.11 -5.56 9.77
N PRO A 153 -1.38 -5.72 10.18
CA PRO A 153 -2.10 -4.63 10.84
C PRO A 153 -1.29 -4.25 12.08
N ILE A 154 -0.45 -3.23 11.96
CA ILE A 154 0.34 -2.72 13.07
C ILE A 154 -0.66 -1.96 13.93
N VAL A 155 -1.20 -2.65 14.92
CA VAL A 155 -1.87 -1.98 16.03
C VAL A 155 -0.79 -1.23 16.77
N ILE A 156 -0.85 0.10 16.71
CA ILE A 156 0.00 0.98 17.51
C ILE A 156 -0.19 0.58 18.97
N PRO A 157 0.84 0.07 19.66
CA PRO A 157 0.67 -0.36 21.04
C PRO A 157 0.24 0.82 21.91
N ASN A 158 -0.73 0.60 22.80
CA ASN A 158 -1.36 1.67 23.60
C ASN A 158 -0.35 2.56 24.34
N ALA A 159 0.80 2.01 24.75
CA ALA A 159 1.84 2.79 25.41
C ALA A 159 2.37 3.96 24.55
N TRP A 160 2.43 3.79 23.23
CA TRP A 160 2.89 4.83 22.31
C TRP A 160 1.81 5.88 22.02
N ARG A 161 0.52 5.54 22.18
CA ARG A 161 -0.59 6.49 22.01
C ARG A 161 -0.52 7.66 22.99
N ALA A 162 0.28 7.56 24.06
CA ALA A 162 0.59 8.69 24.94
C ALA A 162 1.19 9.89 24.17
N LEU A 163 1.85 9.68 23.03
CA LEU A 163 2.35 10.78 22.19
C LEU A 163 1.21 11.64 21.62
N GLU A 164 0.01 11.09 21.45
CA GLU A 164 -1.16 11.81 20.93
C GLU A 164 -1.72 12.85 21.90
N SER A 165 -1.25 12.88 23.16
CA SER A 165 -1.59 13.95 24.11
C SER A 165 -0.71 15.19 23.95
N ILE A 166 0.32 15.15 23.11
CA ILE A 166 1.20 16.30 22.86
C ILE A 166 0.48 17.24 21.91
N GLU A 167 0.30 18.51 22.32
CA GLU A 167 -0.31 19.57 21.51
C GLU A 167 0.64 20.05 20.40
N ARG A 168 0.82 19.20 19.39
CA ARG A 168 1.61 19.51 18.20
C ARG A 168 0.95 18.93 16.96
N ALA A 169 0.67 19.80 15.98
CA ALA A 169 -0.03 19.45 14.75
C ALA A 169 0.85 18.66 13.75
N MET A 170 1.21 17.42 14.10
CA MET A 170 2.08 16.56 13.30
C MET A 170 1.52 15.14 13.18
N VAL A 171 1.74 14.52 12.03
CA VAL A 171 1.55 13.09 11.82
C VAL A 171 2.89 12.39 12.01
N ILE A 172 2.96 11.51 13.01
CA ILE A 172 4.15 10.72 13.30
C ILE A 172 3.84 9.25 13.01
N ALA A 173 4.67 8.64 12.18
CA ALA A 173 4.60 7.22 11.89
C ALA A 173 5.42 6.44 12.92
N LEU A 174 4.85 5.40 13.54
CA LEU A 174 5.51 4.46 14.45
C LEU A 174 5.71 3.06 13.85
N SER A 175 6.95 2.63 13.67
CA SER A 175 7.27 1.26 13.27
C SER A 175 7.62 0.47 14.51
N VAL A 176 7.03 -0.71 14.70
CA VAL A 176 7.37 -1.61 15.82
C VAL A 176 7.70 -2.98 15.27
N THR A 177 8.98 -3.34 15.31
CA THR A 177 9.47 -4.67 14.93
C THR A 177 9.46 -5.63 16.11
N LYS A 178 9.59 -5.11 17.33
CA LYS A 178 9.55 -5.88 18.58
C LYS A 178 9.02 -5.00 19.71
N ASN A 179 8.05 -5.51 20.46
CA ASN A 179 7.51 -4.80 21.61
C ASN A 179 8.58 -4.65 22.71
N LEU A 180 9.03 -3.41 22.93
CA LEU A 180 9.82 -3.03 24.10
C LEU A 180 8.99 -3.23 25.38
N ARG A 181 9.65 -3.55 26.49
CA ARG A 181 8.99 -3.79 27.79
C ARG A 181 9.80 -3.19 28.95
N GLY A 182 9.14 -2.95 30.07
CA GLY A 182 9.77 -2.49 31.30
C GLY A 182 10.54 -1.18 31.13
N ARG A 183 11.74 -1.09 31.70
CA ARG A 183 12.58 0.13 31.64
C ARG A 183 12.92 0.55 30.21
N ALA A 184 13.19 -0.39 29.30
CA ALA A 184 13.52 -0.07 27.92
C ALA A 184 12.36 0.63 27.19
N LEU A 185 11.11 0.24 27.47
CA LEU A 185 9.94 0.94 26.93
C LEU A 185 9.81 2.35 27.52
N GLN A 186 10.01 2.50 28.84
CA GLN A 186 9.91 3.82 29.49
C GLN A 186 10.95 4.81 28.95
N THR A 187 12.22 4.38 28.84
CA THR A 187 13.27 5.19 28.22
C THR A 187 12.92 5.60 26.80
N ALA A 188 12.45 4.65 25.97
CA ALA A 188 12.03 4.93 24.61
C ALA A 188 10.85 5.92 24.53
N LEU A 189 9.88 5.85 25.45
CA LEU A 189 8.76 6.79 25.49
C LEU A 189 9.17 8.19 25.93
N THR A 190 10.13 8.32 26.86
CA THR A 190 10.70 9.63 27.25
C THR A 190 11.42 10.28 26.06
N GLU A 191 12.33 9.54 25.43
CA GLU A 191 13.06 10.02 24.24
C GLU A 191 12.10 10.34 23.09
N ALA A 192 11.06 9.53 22.90
CA ALA A 192 10.02 9.78 21.91
C ALA A 192 9.23 11.07 22.18
N ASN A 193 8.95 11.40 23.46
CA ASN A 193 8.27 12.63 23.82
C ASN A 193 9.14 13.86 23.50
N GLU A 194 10.43 13.83 23.88
CA GLU A 194 11.39 14.89 23.57
C GLU A 194 11.55 15.09 22.06
N PHE A 195 11.71 13.99 21.32
CA PHE A 195 11.72 14.01 19.86
C PHE A 195 10.44 14.63 19.30
N ALA A 196 9.28 14.16 19.76
CA ALA A 196 7.98 14.61 19.28
C ALA A 196 7.70 16.09 19.54
N LEU A 197 8.34 16.72 20.53
CA LEU A 197 8.22 18.16 20.80
C LEU A 197 9.05 19.02 19.84
N GLN A 198 10.18 18.50 19.34
CA GLN A 198 11.16 19.30 18.59
C GLN A 198 11.26 18.93 17.10
N ALA A 199 11.00 17.67 16.74
CA ALA A 199 11.27 17.10 15.42
C ALA A 199 10.51 17.78 14.28
N SER A 200 11.18 18.06 13.17
CA SER A 200 10.59 18.56 11.94
C SER A 200 10.12 17.44 11.01
N VAL A 201 9.30 17.77 10.00
CA VAL A 201 8.93 16.80 8.96
C VAL A 201 10.18 16.30 8.25
N GLY A 202 10.34 14.97 8.21
CA GLY A 202 11.52 14.30 7.68
C GLY A 202 12.44 13.73 8.77
N ASP A 203 12.36 14.23 10.00
CA ASP A 203 13.16 13.72 11.11
C ASP A 203 12.72 12.32 11.53
N GLU A 204 13.70 11.55 12.03
CA GLU A 204 13.52 10.17 12.45
C GLU A 204 14.31 9.91 13.75
N ILE A 205 13.74 9.09 14.64
CA ILE A 205 14.43 8.50 15.79
C ILE A 205 14.21 6.99 15.81
N THR A 206 15.26 6.24 16.12
CA THR A 206 15.24 4.77 16.18
C THR A 206 15.56 4.29 17.60
N PHE A 207 14.70 3.42 18.12
CA PHE A 207 14.83 2.78 19.43
C PHE A 207 15.31 1.35 19.27
N ARG A 208 16.32 0.97 20.06
CA ARG A 208 16.96 -0.35 19.99
C ARG A 208 16.62 -1.24 21.18
N ASP A 209 16.59 -2.55 20.98
CA ASP A 209 16.48 -3.54 22.06
C ASP A 209 17.83 -3.77 22.76
N ALA A 210 17.82 -4.64 23.78
CA ALA A 210 19.02 -5.00 24.54
C ALA A 210 20.11 -5.69 23.69
N GLU A 211 19.74 -6.23 22.52
CA GLU A 211 20.66 -6.82 21.55
C GLU A 211 21.06 -5.80 20.46
N SER A 212 20.83 -4.50 20.69
CA SER A 212 21.13 -3.39 19.78
C SER A 212 20.41 -3.44 18.43
N ARG A 213 19.36 -4.25 18.31
CA ARG A 213 18.52 -4.34 17.10
C ARG A 213 17.43 -3.28 17.15
N THR A 214 17.03 -2.74 16.01
CA THR A 214 15.88 -1.83 15.93
C THR A 214 14.63 -2.53 16.46
N ALA A 215 14.02 -1.95 17.48
CA ALA A 215 12.79 -2.43 18.12
C ALA A 215 11.59 -1.55 17.77
N ALA A 216 11.82 -0.24 17.70
CA ALA A 216 10.82 0.72 17.23
C ALA A 216 11.48 1.90 16.51
N ARG A 217 10.70 2.65 15.74
CA ARG A 217 11.15 3.86 15.03
C ARG A 217 10.01 4.85 14.92
N LEU A 218 10.28 6.12 15.14
CA LEU A 218 9.34 7.21 14.89
C LEU A 218 9.87 8.08 13.74
N ARG A 219 8.99 8.45 12.83
CA ARG A 219 9.29 9.38 11.74
C ARG A 219 8.19 10.42 11.62
N VAL A 220 8.56 11.70 11.56
CA VAL A 220 7.59 12.76 11.29
C VAL A 220 7.33 12.81 9.78
N ILE A 221 6.12 12.46 9.34
CA ILE A 221 5.82 12.26 7.91
C ILE A 221 5.04 13.40 7.27
N ALA A 222 4.28 14.16 8.07
CA ALA A 222 3.50 15.30 7.58
C ALA A 222 3.09 16.21 8.74
N PRO A 223 2.73 17.47 8.48
CA PRO A 223 1.89 18.22 9.40
C PRO A 223 0.49 17.60 9.48
N SER A 224 -0.16 17.67 10.64
CA SER A 224 -1.57 17.29 10.81
C SER A 224 -2.47 18.54 10.74
N THR A 225 -3.75 18.33 10.45
CA THR A 225 -4.79 19.39 10.53
C THR A 225 -5.35 19.54 11.94
N GLY A 226 -5.06 18.58 12.83
CA GLY A 226 -5.44 18.62 14.25
C GLY A 226 -4.52 19.52 15.08
N ARG A 227 -4.81 19.59 16.39
CA ARG A 227 -3.97 20.31 17.38
C ARG A 227 -2.94 19.43 18.07
N ALA A 228 -3.15 18.12 18.04
CA ALA A 228 -2.30 17.15 18.70
C ALA A 228 -1.65 16.20 17.69
N ILE A 229 -0.69 15.42 18.17
CA ILE A 229 0.00 14.45 17.33
C ILE A 229 -0.98 13.38 16.90
N GLU A 230 -0.97 13.08 15.61
CA GLU A 230 -1.65 11.92 15.04
C GLU A 230 -0.62 10.80 14.88
N LEU A 231 -0.74 9.77 15.72
CA LEU A 231 0.16 8.63 15.65
C LEU A 231 -0.42 7.60 14.67
N VAL A 232 0.30 7.36 13.59
CA VAL A 232 -0.05 6.36 12.58
C VAL A 232 0.93 5.22 12.63
N ALA A 233 0.49 4.02 12.24
CA ALA A 233 1.37 2.88 12.22
C ALA A 233 2.33 3.02 11.03
N ASP A 234 3.63 3.10 11.30
CA ASP A 234 4.65 3.15 10.28
C ASP A 234 4.81 1.76 9.68
N LEU A 235 4.14 1.59 8.55
CA LEU A 235 4.41 0.49 7.65
C LEU A 235 5.75 0.72 6.91
N SER A 236 6.50 1.82 7.19
CA SER A 236 7.69 2.24 6.45
C SER A 236 9.02 1.57 6.77
N SER A 237 9.08 0.62 7.70
CA SER A 237 10.15 -0.40 7.63
C SER A 237 10.07 -1.22 6.32
N SER A 238 8.92 -1.14 5.63
CA SER A 238 8.68 -1.67 4.29
C SER A 238 9.05 -0.68 3.15
N PHE A 239 9.20 0.63 3.39
CA PHE A 239 9.08 1.69 2.36
C PHE A 239 10.33 2.07 1.58
N ASP A 240 11.53 1.67 1.97
CA ASP A 240 12.75 2.09 1.26
C ASP A 240 12.70 1.75 -0.25
N ASP A 241 11.87 0.77 -0.65
CA ASP A 241 11.58 0.45 -2.05
C ASP A 241 10.16 0.77 -2.54
N HIS A 242 9.18 1.09 -1.68
CA HIS A 242 7.77 1.18 -2.11
C HIS A 242 7.46 2.42 -2.96
N VAL A 243 7.94 3.59 -2.56
CA VAL A 243 7.73 4.83 -3.33
C VAL A 243 8.36 4.70 -4.73
N PRO A 244 9.63 4.28 -4.89
CA PRO A 244 10.20 4.01 -6.22
C PRO A 244 9.42 2.96 -7.03
N ARG A 245 8.88 1.92 -6.38
CA ARG A 245 8.06 0.91 -7.05
C ARG A 245 6.71 1.45 -7.52
N PHE A 246 6.02 2.24 -6.71
CA PHE A 246 4.79 2.93 -7.15
C PHE A 246 5.09 3.89 -8.30
N GLN A 247 6.18 4.67 -8.23
CA GLN A 247 6.62 5.51 -9.35
C GLN A 247 6.88 4.68 -10.61
N SER A 248 7.48 3.49 -10.48
CA SER A 248 7.68 2.56 -11.59
C SER A 248 6.34 2.08 -12.17
N THR A 249 5.38 1.70 -11.32
CA THR A 249 4.02 1.31 -11.73
C THR A 249 3.31 2.45 -12.45
N LEU A 250 3.36 3.67 -11.91
CA LEU A 250 2.78 4.87 -12.51
C LEU A 250 3.41 5.19 -13.88
N ARG A 251 4.75 5.08 -14.00
CA ARG A 251 5.47 5.24 -15.27
C ARG A 251 5.04 4.19 -16.30
N LYS A 252 4.90 2.93 -15.90
CA LYS A 252 4.43 1.84 -16.77
C LYS A 252 3.00 2.08 -17.26
N ALA A 253 2.11 2.49 -16.36
CA ALA A 253 0.73 2.83 -16.73
C ALA A 253 0.69 4.04 -17.69
N PHE A 254 1.48 5.08 -17.42
CA PHE A 254 1.59 6.24 -18.30
C PHE A 254 2.03 5.88 -19.72
N ALA A 255 2.97 4.95 -19.87
CA ALA A 255 3.42 4.46 -21.17
C ALA A 255 2.33 3.69 -21.94
N GLN A 256 1.24 3.27 -21.28
CA GLN A 256 0.09 2.60 -21.88
C GLN A 256 -1.05 3.57 -22.20
N PHE A 257 -0.90 4.87 -21.95
CA PHE A 257 -2.00 5.82 -22.13
C PHE A 257 -2.55 5.84 -23.55
N MET A 258 -3.87 5.95 -23.65
CA MET A 258 -4.55 6.23 -24.89
C MET A 258 -4.31 7.70 -25.27
N PRO A 259 -3.62 7.99 -26.39
CA PRO A 259 -3.33 9.38 -26.77
C PRO A 259 -4.62 10.17 -26.99
N ARG A 260 -4.60 11.46 -26.62
CA ARG A 260 -5.72 12.41 -26.79
C ARG A 260 -7.03 12.02 -26.07
N SER A 261 -6.98 11.03 -25.18
CA SER A 261 -8.10 10.65 -24.32
C SER A 261 -7.80 11.02 -22.87
N GLU A 262 -8.84 11.13 -22.05
CA GLU A 262 -8.67 11.22 -20.60
C GLU A 262 -8.33 9.85 -20.04
N ASN A 263 -7.20 9.79 -19.34
CA ASN A 263 -6.67 8.54 -18.79
C ASN A 263 -6.66 8.63 -17.26
N LEU A 264 -7.17 7.58 -16.61
CA LEU A 264 -7.14 7.38 -15.17
C LEU A 264 -6.27 6.16 -14.86
N ILE A 265 -5.34 6.29 -13.92
CA ILE A 265 -4.62 5.14 -13.35
C ILE A 265 -5.32 4.76 -12.05
N VAL A 266 -5.87 3.55 -11.95
CA VAL A 266 -6.40 3.00 -10.70
C VAL A 266 -5.40 1.99 -10.16
N VAL A 267 -4.87 2.25 -8.96
CA VAL A 267 -3.95 1.33 -8.29
C VAL A 267 -4.67 0.63 -7.15
N CYS A 268 -4.80 -0.69 -7.24
CA CYS A 268 -5.47 -1.50 -6.23
C CYS A 268 -4.46 -2.21 -5.31
N GLY A 269 -4.60 -2.09 -3.99
CA GLY A 269 -3.60 -2.61 -3.04
C GLY A 269 -4.11 -2.81 -1.62
N SER A 270 -3.22 -2.90 -0.64
CA SER A 270 -3.61 -2.97 0.77
C SER A 270 -4.05 -1.59 1.29
N THR A 271 -4.83 -1.55 2.37
CA THR A 271 -5.23 -0.28 3.02
C THR A 271 -4.03 0.60 3.39
N GLY A 272 -2.91 -0.02 3.78
CA GLY A 272 -1.67 0.68 4.14
C GLY A 272 -0.87 1.30 2.98
N GLY A 273 -1.22 1.01 1.72
CA GLY A 273 -0.43 1.50 0.57
C GLY A 273 -0.78 2.92 0.11
N ILE A 274 -1.80 3.55 0.70
CA ILE A 274 -2.30 4.88 0.29
C ILE A 274 -1.22 5.95 0.42
N GLU A 275 -0.49 5.99 1.54
CA GLU A 275 0.52 7.04 1.79
C GLU A 275 1.72 6.92 0.86
N ALA A 276 2.21 5.70 0.64
CA ALA A 276 3.28 5.43 -0.31
C ALA A 276 2.87 5.83 -1.74
N PHE A 277 1.63 5.51 -2.12
CA PHE A 277 1.06 5.92 -3.40
C PHE A 277 0.94 7.44 -3.51
N ALA A 278 0.38 8.11 -2.49
CA ALA A 278 0.24 9.57 -2.47
C ALA A 278 1.60 10.28 -2.54
N THR A 279 2.61 9.75 -1.85
CA THR A 279 3.99 10.26 -1.91
C THR A 279 4.60 10.04 -3.29
N ALA A 280 4.46 8.84 -3.86
CA ALA A 280 4.91 8.55 -5.22
C ALA A 280 4.23 9.43 -6.27
N LEU A 281 2.96 9.77 -6.06
CA LEU A 281 2.16 10.59 -6.97
C LEU A 281 2.47 12.08 -6.85
N LEU A 282 2.41 12.62 -5.63
CA LEU A 282 2.44 14.05 -5.33
C LEU A 282 3.83 14.57 -4.95
N GLY A 283 4.73 13.70 -4.49
CA GLY A 283 6.05 14.03 -3.95
C GLY A 283 6.12 13.86 -2.43
N SER A 284 7.36 13.77 -1.93
CA SER A 284 7.67 13.73 -0.50
C SER A 284 7.19 15.01 0.19
N GLN A 285 6.79 14.90 1.45
CA GLN A 285 6.56 16.10 2.26
C GLN A 285 7.91 16.71 2.63
N ILE A 286 8.06 18.01 2.39
CA ILE A 286 9.27 18.76 2.68
C ILE A 286 8.93 20.09 3.35
N GLU A 287 9.89 20.62 4.08
CA GLU A 287 9.88 22.02 4.49
C GLU A 287 10.02 22.93 3.27
N ARG A 288 9.23 24.00 3.24
CA ARG A 288 9.13 24.95 2.15
C ARG A 288 9.61 26.31 2.62
N TRP A 289 10.92 26.50 2.52
CA TRP A 289 11.60 27.77 2.81
C TRP A 289 11.19 28.90 1.84
N ASP A 290 10.59 28.56 0.71
CA ASP A 290 10.04 29.48 -0.28
C ASP A 290 8.61 29.96 0.07
N LYS A 291 8.00 29.46 1.15
CA LYS A 291 6.64 29.80 1.57
C LYS A 291 6.62 30.34 3.00
N ARG A 292 5.70 31.26 3.26
CA ARG A 292 5.43 31.71 4.63
C ARG A 292 4.62 30.64 5.38
N PRO A 293 4.97 30.30 6.63
CA PRO A 293 4.15 29.44 7.48
C PRO A 293 2.75 30.03 7.69
N ARG A 294 1.73 29.19 7.94
CA ARG A 294 0.39 29.68 8.30
C ARG A 294 0.39 30.21 9.74
N MET A 295 -0.65 30.94 10.11
CA MET A 295 -0.81 31.45 11.48
C MET A 295 -0.79 30.29 12.49
N GLY A 296 0.16 30.33 13.43
CA GLY A 296 0.37 29.27 14.42
C GLY A 296 1.38 28.19 14.01
N GLU A 297 1.90 28.21 12.78
CA GLU A 297 2.95 27.29 12.33
C GLU A 297 4.33 27.97 12.37
N LEU A 298 5.37 27.23 12.80
CA LEU A 298 6.76 27.71 12.77
C LEU A 298 7.40 27.56 11.38
N VAL A 299 6.95 26.57 10.61
CA VAL A 299 7.53 26.18 9.31
C VAL A 299 6.41 25.96 8.30
N ALA A 300 6.62 26.38 7.05
CA ALA A 300 5.71 26.05 5.96
C ALA A 300 6.05 24.66 5.41
N TYR A 301 5.04 23.81 5.23
CA TYR A 301 5.20 22.49 4.63
C TYR A 301 4.55 22.41 3.25
N GLY A 302 5.06 21.50 2.42
CA GLY A 302 4.46 21.18 1.13
C GLY A 302 5.11 19.99 0.44
N ARG A 303 4.64 19.72 -0.78
CA ARG A 303 5.17 18.60 -1.58
C ARG A 303 6.47 18.97 -2.30
N GLY A 304 7.39 18.02 -2.35
CA GLY A 304 8.66 18.07 -3.07
C GLY A 304 8.49 17.88 -4.58
N GLY A 305 9.59 18.10 -5.32
CA GLY A 305 9.65 17.96 -6.78
C GLY A 305 9.89 16.53 -7.28
N ASP A 306 9.89 15.55 -6.39
CA ASP A 306 10.21 14.13 -6.63
C ASP A 306 8.98 13.28 -6.99
N GLY A 307 7.77 13.85 -6.93
CA GLY A 307 6.52 13.17 -7.27
C GLY A 307 6.37 12.84 -8.76
N PHE A 308 5.56 11.83 -9.07
CA PHE A 308 5.19 11.49 -10.45
C PHE A 308 4.54 12.67 -11.17
N TRP A 309 3.66 13.43 -10.53
CA TRP A 309 3.04 14.62 -11.11
C TRP A 309 3.87 15.90 -11.00
N ALA A 310 5.08 15.84 -10.44
CA ALA A 310 5.97 16.98 -10.38
C ALA A 310 6.39 17.43 -11.80
N GLY A 311 6.46 18.75 -11.98
CA GLY A 311 6.79 19.38 -13.26
C GLY A 311 5.76 19.14 -14.38
N SER A 312 6.19 19.34 -15.62
CA SER A 312 5.36 19.29 -16.83
C SER A 312 5.50 18.01 -17.66
N MET A 313 6.32 17.04 -17.21
CA MET A 313 6.66 15.86 -18.05
C MET A 313 5.49 14.89 -18.27
N ARG A 314 4.50 14.82 -17.37
CA ARG A 314 3.34 13.91 -17.48
C ARG A 314 2.04 14.68 -17.60
N ASN A 315 1.98 15.70 -18.44
CA ASN A 315 0.80 16.57 -18.59
C ASN A 315 -0.48 15.82 -18.97
N GLN A 316 -0.36 14.68 -19.65
CA GLN A 316 -1.50 13.82 -20.02
C GLN A 316 -2.04 12.99 -18.85
N SER A 317 -1.29 12.87 -17.75
CA SER A 317 -1.77 12.24 -16.51
C SER A 317 -2.22 13.30 -15.54
N ARG A 318 -3.51 13.28 -15.19
CA ARG A 318 -4.08 14.19 -14.20
C ARG A 318 -5.12 13.54 -13.28
N LEU A 319 -5.44 12.28 -13.53
CA LEU A 319 -6.35 11.47 -12.75
C LEU A 319 -5.60 10.23 -12.29
N ALA A 320 -5.63 9.95 -11.00
CA ALA A 320 -5.14 8.71 -10.43
C ALA A 320 -6.03 8.34 -9.23
N SER A 321 -6.27 7.07 -8.99
CA SER A 321 -7.04 6.60 -7.86
C SER A 321 -6.29 5.48 -7.14
N TYR A 322 -6.40 5.45 -5.81
CA TYR A 322 -6.00 4.29 -5.02
C TYR A 322 -7.24 3.58 -4.50
N TRP A 323 -7.30 2.26 -4.60
CA TRP A 323 -8.41 1.48 -4.07
C TRP A 323 -7.90 0.28 -3.26
N ALA A 324 -8.24 0.21 -1.97
CA ALA A 324 -7.89 -0.97 -1.19
C ALA A 324 -8.62 -2.23 -1.70
N LEU A 325 -7.96 -3.38 -1.73
CA LEU A 325 -8.54 -4.69 -2.02
C LEU A 325 -9.19 -5.25 -0.75
N ALA A 326 -10.18 -4.53 -0.24
CA ALA A 326 -10.95 -4.90 0.94
C ALA A 326 -12.43 -4.64 0.71
N LEU A 327 -13.28 -5.44 1.36
CA LEU A 327 -14.72 -5.23 1.37
C LEU A 327 -15.04 -3.83 1.93
N ASP A 328 -16.08 -3.19 1.38
CA ASP A 328 -16.58 -1.87 1.78
C ASP A 328 -15.56 -0.72 1.72
N SER A 329 -14.39 -0.95 1.12
CA SER A 329 -13.43 0.14 0.87
C SER A 329 -13.87 0.96 -0.34
N GLY A 330 -13.74 2.28 -0.23
CA GLY A 330 -13.96 3.22 -1.33
C GLY A 330 -12.65 3.55 -2.06
N PRO A 331 -12.73 3.94 -3.34
CA PRO A 331 -11.60 4.54 -4.05
C PRO A 331 -11.26 5.93 -3.49
N LEU A 332 -9.98 6.29 -3.53
CA LEU A 332 -9.49 7.64 -3.24
C LEU A 332 -8.99 8.28 -4.52
N LEU A 333 -9.76 9.21 -5.09
CA LEU A 333 -9.40 9.94 -6.30
C LEU A 333 -8.44 11.11 -6.01
N PHE A 334 -7.36 11.15 -6.78
CA PHE A 334 -6.45 12.27 -6.90
C PHE A 334 -6.69 12.95 -8.25
N LEU A 335 -6.78 14.28 -8.22
CA LEU A 335 -6.97 15.11 -9.40
C LEU A 335 -5.93 16.23 -9.42
N ARG A 336 -5.21 16.37 -10.53
CA ARG A 336 -4.38 17.54 -10.80
C ARG A 336 -5.18 18.56 -11.60
N GLU A 337 -5.64 19.60 -10.93
CA GLU A 337 -6.40 20.68 -11.56
C GLU A 337 -5.54 21.46 -12.56
N ARG A 338 -6.03 21.58 -13.79
CA ARG A 338 -5.55 22.49 -14.83
C ARG A 338 -6.76 22.97 -15.63
N GLY A 339 -6.72 24.20 -16.14
CA GLY A 339 -7.79 24.76 -16.98
C GLY A 339 -8.23 23.78 -18.06
N THR A 340 -9.50 23.35 -18.01
CA THR A 340 -10.02 22.22 -18.80
C THR A 340 -10.77 22.67 -20.04
N ARG A 341 -10.64 21.92 -21.14
CA ARG A 341 -11.57 21.98 -22.28
C ARG A 341 -12.87 21.28 -21.90
N THR A 342 -13.98 21.58 -22.58
CA THR A 342 -15.32 21.09 -22.18
C THR A 342 -15.47 19.56 -22.21
N SER A 343 -14.90 18.87 -23.20
CA SER A 343 -14.94 17.39 -23.26
C SER A 343 -14.10 16.74 -22.17
N THR A 344 -13.01 17.40 -21.78
CA THR A 344 -12.12 16.92 -20.72
C THR A 344 -12.73 17.15 -19.33
N ALA A 345 -13.57 18.19 -19.18
CA ALA A 345 -14.37 18.40 -17.98
C ALA A 345 -15.39 17.27 -17.74
N ARG A 346 -16.08 16.76 -18.78
CA ARG A 346 -17.06 15.67 -18.64
C ARG A 346 -16.42 14.36 -18.18
N ALA A 347 -15.27 13.99 -18.73
CA ALA A 347 -14.56 12.78 -18.32
C ALA A 347 -13.95 12.90 -16.91
N VAL A 348 -13.57 14.11 -16.46
CA VAL A 348 -13.19 14.34 -15.06
C VAL A 348 -14.40 14.22 -14.14
N GLN A 349 -15.55 14.75 -14.54
CA GLN A 349 -16.77 14.58 -13.76
C GLN A 349 -17.16 13.10 -13.66
N MET A 350 -17.11 12.36 -14.77
CA MET A 350 -17.29 10.91 -14.76
C MET A 350 -16.30 10.22 -13.81
N ALA A 351 -15.03 10.62 -13.79
CA ALA A 351 -14.07 10.06 -12.84
C ALA A 351 -14.41 10.39 -11.38
N ARG A 352 -14.95 11.58 -11.09
CA ARG A 352 -15.43 11.96 -9.74
C ARG A 352 -16.62 11.11 -9.33
N ASP A 353 -17.63 11.00 -10.19
CA ASP A 353 -18.85 10.23 -9.88
C ASP A 353 -18.53 8.74 -9.61
N VAL A 354 -17.52 8.21 -10.30
CA VAL A 354 -17.14 6.79 -10.18
C VAL A 354 -16.14 6.54 -9.04
N PHE A 355 -15.17 7.44 -8.81
CA PHE A 355 -13.99 7.15 -7.97
C PHE A 355 -13.74 8.12 -6.80
N ALA A 356 -14.61 9.12 -6.57
CA ALA A 356 -14.61 9.97 -5.38
C ALA A 356 -15.85 9.68 -4.52
#